data_AF-A0A0A1VIL9-F1
#
_entry.id   AF-A0A0A1VIL9-F1
#
_cell.length_a   1.000
_cell.length_b   1.000
_cell.length_c   1.000
_cell.angle_alpha   90.00
_cell.angle_beta   90.00
_cell.angle_gamma   90.00
#
_symmetry.space_group_name_H-M   'P 1'
#
loop_
_entity.id
_entity.type
_entity.pdbx_description
1 polymer ?
#
loop_
_entity_poly.entity_id
_entity_poly.type
_entity_poly.pdbx_seq_one_letter_code
_entity_poly.pdbx_strand_id
1 'polypeptide(L)' 'MELMVALARGKFPTAVDNPADVDKLRVLAAAGLVEAQLPDVESEAQCAQVLAITPEGKAALDKSMAKPG' A
#
# COMPACT_ATOMS: atom_id res chain seq x y z
N MET A 1 3.61 4.33 -8.42
CA MET A 1 2.66 5.28 -7.81
C MET A 1 1.21 4.87 -7.97
N GLU A 2 0.79 4.22 -9.06
CA GLU A 2 -0.63 3.93 -9.33
C GLU A 2 -1.36 3.14 -8.23
N LEU A 3 -0.69 2.19 -7.57
CA LEU A 3 -1.31 1.37 -6.53
C LEU A 3 -1.84 2.22 -5.37
N MET A 4 -1.06 3.19 -4.90
CA MET A 4 -1.40 3.98 -3.72
C MET A 4 -2.53 4.98 -4.04
N VAL A 5 -2.61 5.44 -5.30
CA VAL A 5 -3.72 6.25 -5.82
C VAL A 5 -5.00 5.42 -5.91
N ALA A 6 -4.91 4.19 -6.43
CA ALA A 6 -6.02 3.26 -6.50
C ALA A 6 -6.56 2.93 -5.11
N LEU A 7 -5.66 2.70 -4.13
CA LEU A 7 -6.01 2.50 -2.73
C LEU A 7 -6.71 3.74 -2.14
N ALA A 8 -6.19 4.95 -2.38
CA ALA A 8 -6.77 6.18 -1.86
C ALA A 8 -8.16 6.51 -2.43
N ARG A 9 -8.46 6.05 -3.65
CA ARG A 9 -9.75 6.20 -4.31
C ARG A 9 -10.70 5.03 -4.04
N GLY A 10 -10.16 3.90 -3.60
CA GLY A 10 -10.89 2.67 -3.32
C GLY A 10 -11.58 2.67 -1.96
N LYS A 11 -12.20 1.54 -1.65
CA LYS A 11 -12.72 1.24 -0.31
C LYS A 11 -11.80 0.23 0.35
N PHE A 12 -11.59 0.43 1.64
CA PHE A 12 -10.86 -0.51 2.49
C PHE A 12 -11.83 -1.41 3.28
N PRO A 13 -11.43 -2.64 3.63
CA PRO A 13 -10.15 -3.28 3.30
C PRO A 13 -10.06 -3.74 1.82
N THR A 14 -8.86 -3.69 1.24
CA THR A 14 -8.58 -4.17 -0.12
C THR A 14 -7.55 -5.29 -0.07
N ALA A 15 -7.80 -6.39 -0.78
CA ALA A 15 -6.83 -7.47 -0.92
C ALA A 15 -5.95 -7.24 -2.17
N VAL A 16 -4.68 -7.54 -2.04
CA VAL A 16 -3.66 -7.45 -3.07
C VAL A 16 -2.97 -8.79 -3.15
N ASP A 17 -3.27 -9.54 -4.20
CA ASP A 17 -2.70 -10.85 -4.51
C ASP A 17 -1.48 -10.76 -5.45
N ASN A 18 -1.25 -9.60 -6.06
CA ASN A 18 -0.14 -9.42 -6.98
C ASN A 18 1.20 -9.32 -6.21
N PRO A 19 2.15 -10.26 -6.38
CA PRO A 19 3.39 -10.29 -5.60
C PRO A 19 4.23 -9.02 -5.76
N ALA A 20 4.22 -8.41 -6.95
CA ALA A 20 4.92 -7.15 -7.20
C ALA A 20 4.34 -5.97 -6.42
N ASP A 21 3.05 -6.01 -6.08
CA ASP A 21 2.40 -4.98 -5.28
C ASP A 21 2.45 -5.29 -3.79
N VAL A 22 2.48 -6.56 -3.42
CA VAL A 22 2.78 -7.00 -2.05
C VAL A 22 4.17 -6.57 -1.61
N ASP A 23 5.19 -6.69 -2.47
CA ASP A 23 6.54 -6.23 -2.15
C ASP A 23 6.59 -4.71 -1.90
N LYS A 24 5.89 -3.94 -2.75
CA LYS A 24 5.72 -2.49 -2.55
C LYS A 24 4.97 -2.19 -1.25
N LEU A 25 3.89 -2.91 -0.96
CA LEU A 25 3.14 -2.75 0.29
C LEU A 25 4.01 -3.05 1.50
N ARG A 26 4.90 -4.04 1.41
CA ARG A 26 5.89 -4.34 2.45
C ARG A 26 6.75 -3.13 2.77
N VAL A 27 7.29 -2.48 1.73
CA VAL A 27 8.11 -1.27 1.87
C VAL A 27 7.28 -0.11 2.43
N LEU A 28 6.07 0.10 1.93
CA LEU A 28 5.19 1.18 2.37
C LEU A 28 4.72 1.02 3.81
N ALA A 29 4.39 -0.20 4.22
CA ALA A 29 4.01 -0.54 5.58
C ALA A 29 5.19 -0.40 6.53
N ALA A 30 6.39 -0.85 6.12
CA ALA A 30 7.63 -0.67 6.88
C ALA A 30 7.99 0.83 7.05
N ALA A 31 7.63 1.66 6.07
CA ALA A 31 7.79 3.11 6.14
C ALA A 31 6.67 3.83 6.92
N GLY A 32 5.67 3.12 7.44
CA GLY A 32 4.54 3.72 8.15
C GLY A 32 3.55 4.48 7.27
N LEU A 33 3.57 4.26 5.95
CA LEU A 33 2.72 4.97 4.99
C LEU A 33 1.35 4.30 4.79
N VAL A 34 1.24 3.00 5.06
CA VAL A 34 -0.02 2.27 4.93
C VAL A 34 -0.18 1.28 6.07
N GLU A 35 -1.42 1.09 6.51
CA GLU A 35 -1.79 -0.05 7.33
C GLU A 35 -2.17 -1.20 6.42
N ALA A 36 -1.29 -2.20 6.34
CA ALA A 36 -1.51 -3.41 5.58
C ALA A 36 -1.12 -4.64 6.40
N GLN A 37 -1.95 -5.67 6.34
CA GLN A 37 -1.59 -7.00 6.80
C GLN A 37 -0.81 -7.69 5.69
N LEU A 38 0.46 -7.97 5.98
CA LEU A 38 1.36 -8.63 5.05
C LEU A 38 1.32 -10.14 5.32
N PRO A 39 1.36 -10.97 4.27
CA PRO A 39 1.42 -12.41 4.44
C PRO A 39 2.75 -12.82 5.08
N ASP A 40 2.72 -13.89 5.86
CA ASP A 40 3.93 -14.44 6.45
C ASP A 40 4.91 -14.92 5.36
N VAL A 41 6.20 -14.92 5.66
CA VAL A 41 7.24 -15.32 4.68
C VAL A 41 7.08 -16.79 4.30
N GLU A 42 6.48 -17.58 5.19
CA GLU A 42 6.19 -19.00 5.00
C GLU A 42 4.82 -19.28 4.33
N SER A 43 4.03 -18.25 4.05
CA SER A 43 2.74 -18.42 3.36
C SER A 43 2.92 -18.60 1.85
N GLU A 44 2.44 -19.72 1.29
CA GLU A 44 2.37 -19.96 -0.16
C GLU A 44 1.56 -18.88 -0.89
N ALA A 45 0.56 -18.30 -0.21
CA ALA A 45 -0.20 -17.17 -0.73
C ALA A 45 0.43 -15.85 -0.28
N GLN A 46 1.14 -15.19 -1.20
CA GLN A 46 1.65 -13.82 -1.01
C GLN A 46 0.52 -12.79 -1.23
N CYS A 47 -0.56 -12.92 -0.44
CA CYS A 47 -1.69 -12.00 -0.46
C CYS A 47 -1.59 -11.00 0.69
N ALA A 48 -1.42 -9.71 0.38
CA ALA A 48 -1.47 -8.64 1.37
C ALA A 48 -2.87 -8.03 1.43
N GLN A 49 -3.26 -7.52 2.59
CA GLN A 49 -4.55 -6.85 2.76
C GLN A 49 -4.34 -5.46 3.31
N VAL A 50 -4.67 -4.44 2.52
CA VAL A 50 -4.58 -3.04 2.92
C VAL A 50 -5.83 -2.67 3.70
N LEU A 51 -5.64 -2.22 4.94
CA LEU A 51 -6.70 -1.82 5.86
C LEU A 51 -6.98 -0.32 5.78
N ALA A 52 -5.94 0.50 5.61
CA ALA A 52 -6.06 1.94 5.45
C ALA A 52 -4.75 2.54 4.94
N ILE A 53 -4.81 3.77 4.40
CA ILE A 53 -3.61 4.60 4.19
C ILE A 53 -3.47 5.51 5.40
N THR A 54 -2.28 5.54 6.01
CA THR A 54 -1.99 6.41 7.16
C THR A 54 -1.98 7.88 6.73
N PRO A 55 -2.12 8.84 7.66
CA PRO A 55 -1.93 10.25 7.35
C PRO A 55 -0.58 10.53 6.69
N GLU A 56 0.50 9.84 7.10
CA GLU A 56 1.81 9.97 6.45
C GLU A 56 1.79 9.46 5.00
N GLY A 57 1.14 8.33 4.73
CA GLY A 57 0.96 7.84 3.38
C GLY A 57 0.17 8.78 2.49
N LYS A 58 -0.91 9.39 3.03
CA LYS A 58 -1.67 10.42 2.32
C LYS A 58 -0.82 11.63 2.01
N ALA A 59 0.00 12.10 2.96
CA ALA A 59 0.91 13.22 2.74
C ALA A 59 2.01 12.87 1.72
N ALA A 60 2.55 11.65 1.74
CA ALA A 60 3.51 11.18 0.77
C ALA A 60 2.89 11.01 -0.64
N LEU A 61 1.64 10.56 -0.71
CA LEU A 61 0.85 10.46 -1.93
C LEU A 61 0.57 11.85 -2.51
N ASP A 62 0.14 12.79 -1.66
CA ASP A 62 -0.10 14.18 -2.03
C ASP A 62 1.18 14.84 -2.54
N LYS A 63 2.30 14.70 -1.82
CA LYS A 63 3.61 15.20 -2.26
C LYS A 63 4.10 14.57 -3.57
N SER A 64 3.72 13.32 -3.80
CA SER A 64 4.02 12.56 -5.02
C SER A 64 3.15 12.99 -6.21
N MET A 65 1.88 13.32 -5.97
CA MET A 65 0.98 13.90 -6.98
C MET A 65 1.26 15.39 -7.22
N ALA A 66 1.69 16.12 -6.20
CA ALA A 66 1.96 17.55 -6.20
C ALA A 66 3.34 17.89 -6.77
N LYS A 67 4.10 16.92 -7.30
CA LYS A 67 5.26 17.18 -8.14
C LYS A 67 4.98 16.92 -9.63
N PRO A 68 4.46 17.92 -10.36
CA PRO A 68 4.93 18.22 -11.69
C PRO A 68 6.08 19.24 -11.55
N GLY A 69 7.33 18.79 -11.65
CA GLY A 69 8.50 19.67 -11.57
C GLY A 69 9.79 18.93 -11.79
#